data_AF-A0A4Q6F6L0-F1
#
_entry.id   AF-A0A4Q6F6L0-F1
#
_cell.length_a   1.000
_cell.length_b   1.000
_cell.length_c   1.000
_cell.angle_alpha   90.00
_cell.angle_beta   90.00
_cell.angle_gamma   90.00
#
_symmetry.space_group_name_H-M   'P 1'
#
loop_
_entity.id
_entity.type
_entity.pdbx_description
1 polymer ?
#
loop_
_entity_poly.entity_id
_entity_poly.type
_entity_poly.pdbx_seq_one_letter_code
_entity_poly.pdbx_strand_id
1 'polypeptide(L)'
;MRANQDDLRTALEFAGEGEEEYLVESETLLNRFEAELKQLETQSLLSGELDGNDALLTINSGAGGTESCDWASMLMRMYLRFAER
;
A
#
# COMPACT_ATOMS: atom_id res chain seq x y z
N MET A 1 -4.95 6.15 -16.46
CA MET A 1 -3.53 6.23 -16.09
C MET A 1 -2.70 7.14 -17.00
N ARG A 2 -2.38 6.79 -18.27
CA ARG A 2 -1.57 7.68 -19.13
C ARG A 2 -2.23 9.05 -19.40
N ALA A 3 -3.52 9.05 -19.74
CA ALA A 3 -4.29 10.28 -19.89
C ALA A 3 -4.24 11.15 -18.61
N ASN A 4 -4.59 10.58 -17.46
CA ASN A 4 -4.55 11.30 -16.17
C ASN A 4 -3.13 11.79 -15.78
N GLN A 5 -2.08 11.04 -16.16
CA GLN A 5 -0.68 11.46 -15.96
C GLN A 5 -0.32 12.63 -16.86
N ASP A 6 -0.74 12.58 -18.13
CA ASP A 6 -0.52 13.65 -19.10
C ASP A 6 -1.29 14.92 -18.69
N ASP A 7 -2.55 14.79 -18.24
CA ASP A 7 -3.38 15.88 -17.72
C ASP A 7 -2.77 16.51 -16.46
N LEU A 8 -2.31 15.69 -15.50
CA LEU A 8 -1.61 16.16 -14.31
C LEU A 8 -0.31 16.91 -14.67
N ARG A 9 0.47 16.39 -15.62
CA ARG A 9 1.70 17.05 -16.08
C ARG A 9 1.39 18.41 -16.70
N THR A 10 0.38 18.49 -17.55
CA THR A 10 -0.04 19.76 -18.18
C THR A 10 -0.54 20.77 -17.15
N ALA A 11 -1.35 20.35 -16.16
CA ALA A 11 -1.78 21.24 -15.08
C ALA A 11 -0.61 21.76 -14.24
N LEU A 12 0.39 20.91 -13.95
CA LEU A 12 1.60 21.32 -13.23
C LEU A 12 2.48 22.28 -14.03
N GLU A 13 2.54 22.14 -15.36
CA GLU A 13 3.24 23.07 -16.24
C GLU A 13 2.61 24.46 -16.16
N PHE A 14 1.28 24.60 -16.32
CA PHE A 14 0.58 25.88 -16.19
C PHE A 14 0.69 26.48 -14.78
N ALA A 15 0.58 25.65 -13.74
CA ALA A 15 0.79 26.11 -12.36
C ALA A 15 2.21 26.66 -12.14
N GLY A 16 3.23 26.04 -12.75
CA GLY A 16 4.63 26.48 -12.69
C GLY A 16 4.90 27.78 -13.45
N GLU A 17 4.05 28.13 -14.43
CA GLU A 17 4.09 29.40 -15.16
C GLU A 17 3.38 30.55 -14.40
N GLY A 18 2.79 30.26 -13.23
CA GLY A 18 2.18 31.25 -12.35
C GLY A 18 0.66 31.37 -12.48
N GLU A 19 0.00 30.45 -13.18
CA GLU A 19 -1.45 30.41 -13.30
C GLU A 19 -2.08 29.71 -12.07
N GLU A 20 -2.44 30.51 -11.04
CA GLU A 20 -2.91 30.02 -9.73
C GLU A 20 -4.15 29.09 -9.79
N GLU A 21 -5.00 29.21 -10.81
CA GLU A 21 -6.14 28.32 -11.02
C GLU A 21 -5.71 26.85 -11.16
N TYR A 22 -4.57 26.62 -11.82
CA TYR A 22 -4.02 25.28 -12.04
C TYR A 22 -3.31 24.69 -10.81
N LEU A 23 -3.03 25.48 -9.77
CA LEU A 23 -2.50 24.93 -8.51
C LEU A 23 -3.54 24.02 -7.84
N VAL A 24 -4.80 24.48 -7.78
CA VAL A 24 -5.89 23.72 -7.16
C VAL A 24 -6.27 22.53 -8.04
N GLU A 25 -6.27 22.70 -9.37
CA GLU A 25 -6.52 21.62 -10.30
C GLU A 25 -5.44 20.53 -10.22
N SER A 26 -4.15 20.92 -10.20
CA SER A 26 -3.05 19.97 -10.11
C SER A 26 -3.04 19.19 -8.78
N GLU A 27 -3.38 19.81 -7.65
CA GLU A 27 -3.59 19.07 -6.39
C GLU A 27 -4.70 18.02 -6.50
N THR A 28 -5.81 18.38 -7.14
CA THR A 28 -6.94 17.46 -7.32
C THR A 28 -6.56 16.28 -8.23
N LEU A 29 -5.88 16.56 -9.34
CA LEU A 29 -5.39 15.55 -10.28
C LEU A 29 -4.33 14.65 -9.64
N LEU A 30 -3.44 15.21 -8.81
CA LEU A 30 -2.40 14.48 -8.09
C LEU A 30 -3.02 13.46 -7.13
N ASN A 31 -3.96 13.90 -6.28
CA ASN A 31 -4.64 13.02 -5.34
C ASN A 31 -5.36 11.86 -6.05
N ARG A 32 -5.98 12.14 -7.20
CA ARG A 32 -6.61 11.11 -8.03
C ARG A 32 -5.58 10.13 -8.60
N PHE A 33 -4.48 10.65 -9.15
CA PHE A 33 -3.43 9.83 -9.74
C PHE A 33 -2.76 8.94 -8.71
N GLU A 34 -2.47 9.45 -7.52
CA GLU A 34 -1.94 8.67 -6.39
C GLU A 34 -2.88 7.55 -5.96
N ALA A 35 -4.19 7.81 -5.89
CA ALA A 35 -5.18 6.79 -5.57
C ALA A 35 -5.22 5.67 -6.62
N GLU A 36 -5.21 6.02 -7.91
CA GLU A 36 -5.16 5.04 -9.01
C GLU A 36 -3.85 4.23 -8.98
N LEU A 37 -2.71 4.89 -8.73
CA LEU A 37 -1.41 4.25 -8.65
C LEU A 37 -1.35 3.25 -7.47
N LYS A 38 -1.84 3.64 -6.29
CA LYS A 38 -1.88 2.79 -5.11
C LYS A 38 -2.75 1.55 -5.30
N GLN A 39 -3.87 1.70 -6.01
CA GLN A 39 -4.72 0.57 -6.37
C GLN A 39 -3.97 -0.40 -7.30
N LEU A 40 -3.29 0.12 -8.32
CA LEU A 40 -2.53 -0.69 -9.26
C LEU A 40 -1.35 -1.39 -8.57
N GLU A 41 -0.65 -0.71 -7.67
CA GLU A 41 0.43 -1.29 -6.87
C GLU A 41 -0.09 -2.47 -6.04
N THR A 42 -1.23 -2.29 -5.36
CA THR A 42 -1.87 -3.37 -4.59
C THR A 42 -2.23 -4.55 -5.49
N GLN A 43 -2.83 -4.30 -6.66
CA GLN A 43 -3.18 -5.35 -7.62
C GLN A 43 -1.95 -6.07 -8.19
N SER A 44 -0.85 -5.35 -8.40
CA SER A 44 0.40 -5.93 -8.87
C SER A 44 1.01 -6.85 -7.81
N LEU A 45 1.02 -6.40 -6.55
CA LEU A 45 1.54 -7.15 -5.41
C LEU A 45 0.67 -8.37 -5.08
N LEU A 46 -0.65 -8.28 -5.25
CA LEU A 46 -1.63 -9.31 -4.90
C LEU A 46 -2.26 -9.95 -6.15
N SER A 47 -1.43 -10.31 -7.13
CA SER A 47 -1.87 -10.88 -8.42
C SER A 47 -1.86 -12.41 -8.46
N GLY A 48 -1.50 -13.07 -7.36
CA GLY A 48 -1.50 -14.51 -7.22
C GLY A 48 -2.90 -15.12 -7.14
N GLU A 49 -3.03 -16.36 -7.60
CA GLU A 49 -4.32 -17.10 -7.63
C GLU A 49 -4.97 -17.22 -6.25
N LEU A 50 -4.16 -17.28 -5.18
CA LEU A 50 -4.62 -17.49 -3.81
C LEU A 50 -4.68 -16.22 -2.96
N ASP A 51 -4.31 -15.05 -3.51
CA ASP A 51 -4.18 -13.81 -2.73
C ASP A 51 -5.53 -13.28 -2.23
N GLY A 52 -6.63 -13.71 -2.83
CA GLY A 52 -8.00 -13.42 -2.36
C GLY A 52 -8.50 -14.32 -1.23
N ASN A 53 -7.73 -15.33 -0.82
CA ASN A 53 -8.14 -16.29 0.21
C ASN A 53 -7.68 -15.84 1.60
N ASP A 54 -8.36 -16.34 2.63
CA ASP A 54 -7.90 -16.21 4.01
C ASP A 54 -6.55 -16.92 4.19
N ALA A 55 -5.64 -16.27 4.93
CA ALA A 55 -4.34 -16.84 5.27
C ALA A 55 -4.42 -17.66 6.57
N LEU A 56 -3.88 -18.88 6.54
CA LEU A 56 -3.73 -19.71 7.73
C LEU A 56 -2.28 -19.65 8.21
N LEU A 57 -2.04 -18.98 9.34
CA LEU A 57 -0.71 -18.79 9.91
C LEU A 57 -0.44 -19.83 11.01
N THR A 58 0.63 -20.61 10.85
CA THR A 58 1.13 -21.54 11.88
C THR A 58 2.54 -21.12 12.30
N ILE A 59 2.76 -20.93 13.60
CA ILE A 59 4.07 -20.56 14.16
C ILE A 59 4.63 -21.76 14.94
N ASN A 60 5.83 -22.21 14.55
CA ASN A 60 6.55 -23.29 15.23
C ASN A 60 7.81 -22.71 15.89
N SER A 61 8.05 -23.03 17.16
CA SER A 61 9.22 -22.52 17.90
C SER A 61 10.55 -23.09 17.40
N GLY A 62 10.53 -24.22 16.69
CA GLY A 62 11.76 -24.87 16.21
C GLY A 62 12.64 -25.36 17.37
N ALA A 63 13.95 -25.39 17.16
CA ALA A 63 14.92 -25.80 18.19
C ALA A 63 15.27 -24.63 19.12
N GLY A 64 15.65 -24.95 20.37
CA GLY A 64 16.11 -23.95 21.37
C GLY A 64 15.32 -23.94 22.68
N GLY A 65 14.37 -24.87 22.87
CA GLY A 65 13.71 -25.08 24.15
C GLY A 65 12.83 -23.88 24.55
N THR A 66 12.90 -23.49 25.83
CA THR A 66 12.00 -22.48 26.41
C THR A 66 12.13 -21.11 25.75
N GLU A 67 13.35 -20.65 25.46
CA GLU A 67 13.56 -19.32 24.86
C GLU A 67 12.92 -19.22 23.47
N SER A 68 13.02 -20.28 22.67
CA SER A 68 12.37 -20.35 21.36
C SER A 68 10.83 -20.38 21.47
N CYS A 69 10.29 -21.03 22.50
CA CYS A 69 8.85 -21.02 22.79
C CYS A 69 8.35 -19.64 23.22
N ASP A 70 9.13 -18.92 24.04
CA ASP A 70 8.80 -17.56 24.45
C ASP A 70 8.81 -16.61 23.26
N TRP A 71 9.78 -16.76 22.35
CA TRP A 71 9.84 -15.98 21.11
C TRP A 71 8.67 -16.28 20.17
N ALA A 72 8.35 -17.56 19.95
CA ALA A 72 7.17 -17.96 19.16
C ALA A 72 5.88 -17.36 19.73
N SER A 73 5.77 -17.31 21.06
CA SER A 73 4.65 -16.66 21.76
C SER A 73 4.62 -15.15 21.57
N MET A 74 5.78 -14.48 21.48
CA MET A 74 5.86 -13.06 21.14
C MET A 74 5.37 -12.79 19.71
N LEU A 75 5.80 -13.60 18.74
CA LEU A 75 5.35 -13.48 17.35
C LEU A 75 3.84 -13.72 17.22
N MET A 76 3.30 -14.72 17.92
CA MET A 76 1.86 -14.98 17.94
C MET A 76 1.07 -13.73 18.40
N ARG A 77 1.49 -13.12 19.52
CA ARG A 77 0.85 -11.89 20.01
C ARG A 77 0.99 -10.71 19.04
N MET A 78 2.10 -10.62 18.32
CA MET A 78 2.31 -9.59 17.30
C MET A 78 1.33 -9.74 16.13
N TYR A 79 1.22 -10.95 15.57
CA TYR A 79 0.32 -11.21 14.44
C TYR A 79 -1.15 -11.13 14.82
N LEU A 80 -1.54 -11.53 16.03
CA LEU A 80 -2.91 -11.32 16.54
C LEU A 80 -3.26 -9.82 16.57
N ARG A 81 -2.39 -8.98 17.15
CA ARG A 81 -2.61 -7.52 17.20
C ARG A 81 -2.63 -6.88 15.81
N PHE A 82 -1.87 -7.42 14.86
CA PHE A 82 -1.91 -6.95 13.47
C PHE A 82 -3.23 -7.32 12.81
N ALA A 83 -3.72 -8.55 12.96
CA ALA A 83 -4.95 -9.04 12.35
C ALA A 83 -6.24 -8.44 12.97
N GLU A 84 -6.17 -7.91 14.20
CA GLU A 84 -7.29 -7.23 14.87
C GLU A 84 -7.46 -5.75 14.48
N ARG A 85 -6.49 -5.15 13.77
CA ARG A 85 -6.50 -3.72 13.37
C ARG A 85 -6.97 -3.53 11.94
#